data_AF-A0A7T3KVM6-F1
#
_entry.id   AF-A0A7T3KVM6-F1
#
_cell.length_a   1.000
_cell.length_b   1.000
_cell.length_c   1.000
_cell.angle_alpha   90.00
_cell.angle_beta   90.00
_cell.angle_gamma   90.00
#
_symmetry.space_group_name_H-M   'P 1'
#
loop_
_entity.id
_entity.type
_entity.pdbx_description
1 polymer ?
#
loop_
_entity_poly.entity_id
_entity_poly.type
_entity_poly.pdbx_seq_one_letter_code
_entity_poly.pdbx_strand_id
1 'polypeptide(L)' 'MSCPYLSYRESADGKSFDEERAYCEAEERFVQPMRADICNDRFDLDHAEDCEIYLEHADADVSESDGDDGEGDDA' A
#
# COMPACT_ATOMS: atom_id res chain seq x y z
N MET A 1 6.19 10.43 4.53
CA MET A 1 6.38 9.22 5.35
C MET A 1 6.36 8.03 4.42
N SER A 2 7.24 7.04 4.56
CA SER A 2 7.22 5.91 3.62
C SER A 2 5.87 5.18 3.62
N CYS A 3 5.42 4.78 2.44
CA CYS A 3 4.22 3.98 2.20
C CYS A 3 4.19 2.74 3.12
N PRO A 4 3.07 2.45 3.80
CA PRO A 4 2.96 1.34 4.73
C PRO A 4 3.07 -0.03 4.06
N TYR A 5 2.80 -0.11 2.75
CA TYR A 5 2.88 -1.35 1.98
C TYR A 5 4.24 -1.59 1.35
N LEU A 6 5.23 -0.70 1.53
CA LEU A 6 6.56 -0.88 0.98
C LEU A 6 7.44 -1.67 1.95
N SER A 7 7.95 -2.80 1.47
CA SER A 7 8.90 -3.64 2.17
C SER A 7 10.12 -3.93 1.28
N TYR A 8 11.24 -4.30 1.89
CA TYR A 8 12.45 -4.69 1.20
C TYR A 8 12.75 -6.15 1.53
N ARG A 9 12.93 -6.98 0.50
CA ARG A 9 13.14 -8.42 0.67
C ARG A 9 14.44 -8.86 0.01
N GLU A 10 15.25 -9.61 0.77
CA GLU A 10 16.50 -10.21 0.32
C GLU A 10 16.29 -11.49 -0.51
N SER A 11 15.10 -12.09 -0.45
CA SER A 11 14.81 -13.35 -1.14
C SER A 11 13.32 -13.52 -1.46
N ALA A 12 13.04 -14.32 -2.50
CA ALA A 12 11.70 -14.80 -2.85
C ALA A 12 11.79 -16.09 -3.67
N ASP A 13 10.76 -16.94 -3.58
CA ASP A 13 10.65 -18.18 -4.37
C ASP A 13 11.87 -19.11 -4.27
N GLY A 14 12.46 -19.19 -3.07
CA GLY A 14 13.66 -20.00 -2.80
C GLY A 14 14.94 -19.46 -3.45
N LYS A 15 14.92 -18.22 -3.95
CA LYS A 15 16.08 -17.53 -4.53
C LYS A 15 16.41 -16.31 -3.69
N SER A 16 17.70 -16.12 -3.40
CA SER A 16 18.22 -14.91 -2.78
C SER A 16 18.67 -13.91 -3.85
N PHE A 17 18.59 -12.63 -3.53
CA PHE A 17 19.11 -11.54 -4.33
C PHE A 17 20.43 -11.06 -3.73
N ASP A 18 21.29 -10.46 -4.56
CA ASP A 18 22.53 -9.84 -4.10
C ASP A 18 22.28 -8.56 -3.28
N GLU A 19 21.12 -7.91 -3.48
CA GLU A 19 20.69 -6.68 -2.81
C GLU A 19 19.19 -6.77 -2.54
N GLU A 20 18.74 -6.12 -1.47
CA GLU A 20 17.34 -6.11 -1.07
C GLU A 20 16.47 -5.46 -2.17
N ARG A 21 15.36 -6.11 -2.51
CA ARG A 21 14.46 -5.64 -3.58
C ARG A 21 13.16 -5.11 -2.99
N ALA A 22 12.72 -3.98 -3.53
CA ALA A 22 11.46 -3.35 -3.17
C ALA A 22 10.27 -4.25 -3.54
N TYR A 23 9.43 -4.53 -2.55
CA TYR A 23 8.26 -5.38 -2.63
C TYR A 23 7.05 -4.60 -2.10
N CYS A 24 5.98 -4.59 -2.89
CA CYS A 24 4.72 -3.99 -2.48
C CYS A 24 3.82 -5.08 -1.91
N GLU A 25 3.45 -4.93 -0.64
CA GLU A 25 2.59 -5.88 0.07
C GLU A 25 1.12 -5.80 -0.37
N ALA A 26 0.64 -4.62 -0.77
CA ALA A 26 -0.73 -4.44 -1.28
C ALA A 26 -1.01 -5.26 -2.56
N GLU A 27 -0.01 -5.36 -3.44
CA GLU A 27 -0.11 -6.10 -4.71
C GLU A 27 0.69 -7.41 -4.70
N GLU A 28 1.27 -7.75 -3.55
CA GLU A 28 2.05 -8.96 -3.29
C GLU A 28 3.14 -9.23 -4.36
N ARG A 29 3.81 -8.18 -4.85
CA ARG A 29 4.81 -8.30 -5.93
C ARG A 29 5.98 -7.34 -5.78
N PHE A 30 7.10 -7.71 -6.40
CA PHE A 30 8.24 -6.81 -6.56
C PHE A 30 7.90 -5.66 -7.49
N VAL A 31 8.29 -4.46 -7.08
CA VAL A 31 8.04 -3.23 -7.83
C VAL A 31 9.33 -2.68 -8.46
N GLN A 32 9.18 -1.83 -9.46
CA GLN A 32 10.32 -1.17 -10.09
C GLN A 32 10.98 -0.15 -9.14
N PRO A 33 12.28 0.15 -9.28
CA PRO A 33 12.95 1.15 -8.45
C PRO A 33 12.23 2.51 -8.44
N MET A 34 11.76 2.97 -9.60
CA MET A 34 11.02 4.24 -9.72
C MET A 34 9.72 4.26 -8.89
N ARG A 35 9.06 3.10 -8.76
CA ARG A 35 7.89 2.95 -7.89
C ARG A 35 8.29 3.00 -6.41
N ALA A 36 9.41 2.36 -6.07
CA ALA A 36 9.95 2.43 -4.73
C ALA A 36 10.33 3.87 -4.35
N ASP A 37 10.83 4.67 -5.31
CA ASP A 37 11.12 6.09 -5.07
C ASP A 37 9.85 6.88 -4.70
N ILE A 38 8.73 6.65 -5.41
CA ILE A 38 7.42 7.22 -5.05
C ILE A 38 7.00 6.76 -3.64
N CYS A 39 7.04 5.46 -3.37
CA CYS A 39 6.63 4.91 -2.08
C CYS A 39 7.53 5.37 -0.90
N ASN A 40 8.75 5.82 -1.17
CA ASN A 40 9.65 6.38 -0.17
C ASN A 40 9.54 7.91 -0.04
N ASP A 41 8.61 8.54 -0.77
CA ASP A 41 8.43 9.99 -0.89
C ASP A 41 9.72 10.73 -1.27
N ARG A 42 10.47 10.15 -2.23
CA ARG A 42 11.71 10.76 -2.72
C ARG A 42 11.40 11.76 -3.82
N PHE A 43 12.26 12.76 -3.98
CA PHE A 43 12.20 13.71 -5.10
C PHE A 43 10.89 14.52 -5.19
N ASP A 44 10.35 14.90 -4.03
CA ASP A 44 9.07 15.64 -3.92
C ASP A 44 7.86 14.86 -4.46
N LEU A 45 7.98 13.53 -4.54
CA LEU A 45 6.86 12.62 -4.77
C LEU A 45 6.22 12.25 -3.43
N ASP A 46 4.93 11.94 -3.44
CA ASP A 46 4.19 11.50 -2.26
C ASP A 46 3.39 10.22 -2.56
N HIS A 47 3.61 9.16 -1.78
CA HIS A 47 2.91 7.90 -2.00
C HIS A 47 1.38 8.00 -1.85
N ALA A 48 0.87 8.96 -1.08
CA ALA A 48 -0.57 9.16 -0.92
C ALA A 48 -1.20 9.96 -2.07
N GLU A 49 -0.41 10.58 -2.93
CA GLU A 49 -0.91 11.35 -4.09
C GLU A 49 -0.49 10.71 -5.44
N ASP A 50 0.73 10.18 -5.53
CA ASP A 50 1.36 9.74 -6.78
C ASP A 50 1.34 8.21 -6.98
N CYS A 51 0.98 7.43 -5.95
CA CYS A 51 0.98 5.97 -6.04
C CYS A 51 -0.44 5.39 -6.22
N GLU A 52 -0.79 5.04 -7.47
CA GLU A 52 -2.09 4.41 -7.79
C GLU A 52 -2.43 3.17 -6.91
N ILE A 53 -1.44 2.34 -6.56
CA ILE A 53 -1.68 1.14 -5.74
C ILE A 53 -2.02 1.53 -4.30
N TYR A 54 -1.32 2.52 -3.75
CA TYR A 54 -1.62 2.97 -2.40
C TYR A 54 -3.03 3.56 -2.35
N LEU A 55 -3.38 4.43 -3.31
CA LEU A 55 -4.72 5.01 -3.41
C LEU A 55 -5.80 3.94 -3.47
N GLU A 56 -5.68 2.97 -4.37
CA GLU A 56 -6.64 1.87 -4.53
C GLU A 56 -6.88 1.07 -3.24
N HIS A 57 -5.86 0.92 -2.39
CA HIS A 57 -5.94 0.14 -1.15
C HIS A 57 -6.26 1.00 0.09
N ALA A 58 -5.86 2.27 0.10
CA ALA A 58 -6.14 3.21 1.17
C ALA A 58 -7.63 3.59 1.21
N ASP A 59 -8.27 3.74 0.05
CA ASP A 59 -9.71 3.99 -0.04
C ASP A 59 -10.55 2.82 0.50
N ALA A 60 -10.02 1.58 0.43
CA ALA A 60 -10.69 0.40 0.97
C ALA A 60 -10.69 0.35 2.51
N ASP A 61 -9.67 0.90 3.17
CA ASP A 61 -9.52 0.88 4.63
C ASP A 61 -10.48 1.86 5.35
N VAL A 62 -10.96 2.90 4.65
CA VAL A 62 -11.86 3.92 5.21
C VAL A 62 -13.35 3.52 5.11
N SER A 63 -13.69 2.46 4.37
CA SER A 63 -15.07 2.01 4.13
C SER A 63 -15.57 0.95 5.12
N GLU A 64 -14.96 0.78 6.29
CA GLU A 64 -15.51 -0.04 7.38
C GLU A 64 -15.66 0.78 8.67
N SER A 65 -16.46 1.85 8.61
CA SER A 65 -17.19 2.33 9.77
C SER A 65 -18.67 2.20 9.46
N ASP A 66 -19.16 0.97 9.65
CA ASP A 66 -20.57 0.66 9.72
C ASP A 66 -21.18 1.42 10.90
N GLY A 67 -22.16 2.26 10.57
CA GLY A 67 -23.09 2.86 11.51
C GLY A 67 -24.50 2.55 11.04
N ASP A 68 -24.84 1.25 11.00
CA ASP A 68 -26.20 0.79 11.20
C ASP A 68 -26.71 1.31 12.56
N ASP A 69 -27.65 2.26 12.54
CA ASP A 69 -28.58 2.45 13.66
C ASP A 69 -29.98 2.50 13.05
N GLY A 70 -30.59 1.32 13.02
CA GLY A 70 -31.94 1.10 12.50
C GLY A 70 -32.97 1.82 13.36
N GLU A 71 -33.72 2.73 12.74
CA GLU A 71 -34.91 3.30 13.36
C GLU A 71 -36.12 2.42 13.01
N GLY A 72 -36.37 1.43 13.86
CA GLY A 72 -37.70 0.86 14.02
C GLY A 72 -38.48 1.71 15.02
N ASP A 73 -39.50 2.43 14.55
CA ASP A 73 -40.52 3.01 15.44
C ASP A 73 -41.90 2.49 15.04
N ASP A 74 -42.57 1.94 16.05
CA ASP A 74 -43.79 1.15 16.09
C ASP A 74 -44.94 2.08 16.48
N ALA A 75 -45.92 2.37 15.60
CA ALA A 75 -47.29 2.83 15.93
C ALA A 75 -48.22 2.95 14.71
#